data_AF-A0A251RYJ2-F1
#
_entry.id   AF-A0A251RYJ2-F1
#
_cell.length_a   1.000
_cell.length_b   1.000
_cell.length_c   1.000
_cell.angle_alpha   90.00
_cell.angle_beta   90.00
_cell.angle_gamma   90.00
#
_symmetry.space_group_name_H-M   'P 1'
#
loop_
_entity.id
_entity.type
_entity.pdbx_description
1 polymer ?
#
loop_
_entity_poly.entity_id
_entity_poly.type
_entity_poly.pdbx_seq_one_letter_code
_entity_poly.pdbx_strand_id
1 'polypeptide(L)' 'MERCRKPIIGEVSGLAVTGGFEISLACDILIASTDAQFVDTHARFGLFIIMLILM' A
#
# COMPACT_ATOMS: atom_id res chain seq x y z
N MET A 1 -9.42 -1.44 5.35
CA MET A 1 -8.96 -2.09 6.60
C MET A 1 -9.60 -1.53 7.86
N GLU A 2 -10.05 -0.27 7.84
CA GLU A 2 -10.67 0.48 8.95
C GLU A 2 -11.84 -0.19 9.73
N ARG A 3 -12.50 -1.22 9.17
CA ARG A 3 -13.55 -1.96 9.89
C ARG A 3 -13.02 -3.09 10.78
N CYS A 4 -11.71 -3.38 10.72
CA CYS A 4 -11.11 -4.39 11.57
C CYS A 4 -10.95 -3.84 13.00
N ARG A 5 -11.51 -4.52 13.99
CA ARG A 5 -11.37 -4.12 15.41
C ARG A 5 -10.00 -4.45 16.01
N LYS A 6 -9.17 -5.19 15.28
CA LYS A 6 -7.81 -5.57 15.69
C LYS A 6 -6.82 -4.81 14.80
N PRO A 7 -5.69 -4.34 15.35
CA PRO A 7 -4.67 -3.66 14.57
C PRO A 7 -4.11 -4.62 13.51
N ILE A 8 -3.93 -4.10 12.31
CA ILE A 8 -3.36 -4.82 11.18
C ILE A 8 -1.91 -4.40 11.03
N ILE A 9 -1.03 -5.38 11.18
CA ILE A 9 0.41 -5.20 11.02
C ILE A 9 0.80 -5.81 9.69
N GLY A 10 1.37 -5.00 8.81
CA GLY A 10 1.95 -5.43 7.54
C GLY A 10 3.47 -5.52 7.62
N GLU A 11 4.05 -6.46 6.88
CA GLU A 11 5.49 -6.61 6.75
C GLU A 11 5.84 -6.63 5.26
N VAL A 12 6.87 -5.86 4.87
CA VAL A 12 7.30 -5.71 3.49
C VAL A 12 8.80 -6.02 3.41
N SER A 13 9.09 -7.22 2.93
CA SER A 13 10.45 -7.67 2.58
C SER A 13 10.65 -7.64 1.07
N GLY A 14 10.93 -6.45 0.53
CA GLY A 14 11.24 -6.25 -0.89
C GLY A 14 10.28 -5.30 -1.62
N LEU A 15 9.90 -5.64 -2.85
CA LEU A 15 9.20 -4.71 -3.75
C LEU A 15 7.67 -4.76 -3.55
N ALA A 16 7.09 -3.65 -3.09
CA ALA A 16 5.65 -3.43 -3.02
C ALA A 16 5.20 -2.50 -4.16
N VAL A 17 4.53 -3.07 -5.17
CA VAL A 17 4.15 -2.36 -6.40
C VAL A 17 2.63 -2.14 -6.46
N THR A 18 2.20 -0.92 -6.81
CA THR A 18 0.82 -0.58 -7.16
C THR A 18 -0.18 -1.06 -6.09
N GLY A 19 -0.92 -2.15 -6.32
CA GLY A 19 -1.85 -2.69 -5.32
C GLY A 19 -1.17 -3.17 -4.04
N GLY A 20 0.06 -3.68 -4.11
CA GLY A 20 0.85 -4.03 -2.92
C GLY A 20 1.25 -2.80 -2.10
N PHE A 21 1.44 -1.64 -2.74
CA PHE A 21 1.68 -0.38 -2.06
C PHE A 21 0.39 0.15 -1.39
N GLU A 22 -0.75 0.10 -2.08
CA GLU A 22 -2.04 0.50 -1.51
C GLU A 22 -2.45 -0.36 -0.30
N ILE A 23 -2.21 -1.68 -0.36
CA ILE A 23 -2.45 -2.57 0.78
C ILE A 23 -1.52 -2.23 1.94
N SER A 24 -0.25 -1.89 1.66
CA SER A 24 0.69 -1.46 2.68
C SER A 24 0.22 -0.17 3.38
N LEU A 25 -0.36 0.76 2.62
CA LEU A 25 -0.96 2.00 3.17
C LEU A 25 -2.23 1.75 3.98
N ALA A 26 -2.93 0.65 3.75
CA ALA A 26 -4.13 0.30 4.49
C ALA A 26 -3.84 -0.30 5.89
N CYS A 27 -2.60 -0.73 6.16
CA CYS A 27 -2.20 -1.29 7.45
C CYS A 27 -2.02 -0.20 8.53
N ASP A 28 -2.32 -0.54 9.79
CA ASP A 28 -2.12 0.38 10.93
C ASP A 28 -0.64 0.57 11.27
N ILE A 29 0.14 -0.50 11.14
CA ILE A 29 1.59 -0.52 11.38
C ILE A 29 2.23 -1.29 10.22
N LEU A 30 3.26 -0.69 9.62
CA LEU A 30 4.04 -1.33 8.57
C LEU A 30 5.49 -1.51 9.03
N ILE A 31 6.00 -2.73 8.91
CA ILE A 31 7.41 -3.07 9.14
C ILE A 31 8.05 -3.31 7.78
N ALA A 32 8.96 -2.43 7.37
CA ALA A 32 9.66 -2.54 6.11
C ALA A 32 11.10 -3.04 6.33
N SER A 33 11.56 -3.96 5.49
CA SER A 33 12.96 -4.34 5.42
C SER A 33 13.80 -3.19 4.83
N THR A 34 15.11 -3.19 5.05
CA THR A 34 16.01 -2.16 4.51
C THR A 34 16.11 -2.18 2.98
N ASP A 35 15.79 -3.31 2.36
CA ASP A 35 15.70 -3.51 0.91
C ASP A 35 14.28 -3.27 0.36
N ALA A 36 13.32 -2.89 1.22
CA ALA A 36 11.95 -2.63 0.81
C ALA A 36 11.86 -1.44 -0.13
N GLN A 37 11.12 -1.60 -1.22
CA GLN A 37 10.90 -0.56 -2.22
C GLN A 37 9.42 -0.45 -2.53
N PHE A 38 8.89 0.76 -2.39
CA PHE A 38 7.50 1.06 -2.70
C PHE A 38 7.43 1.77 -4.05
N VAL A 39 6.68 1.20 -4.98
CA VAL A 39 6.56 1.72 -6.34
C VAL A 39 5.09 1.87 -6.69
N ASP A 40 4.63 3.11 -6.80
CA ASP A 40 3.33 3.42 -7.35
C ASP A 40 3.46 3.78 -8.83
N THR A 41 2.88 2.97 -9.71
CA THR A 41 2.84 3.24 -11.15
C THR A 41 1.66 4.13 -11.54
N HIS A 42 0.66 4.33 -10.65
CA HIS A 42 -0.49 5.19 -10.91
C HIS A 42 -0.10 6.66 -11.01
N ALA A 43 0.92 7.09 -10.26
CA ALA A 43 1.53 8.42 -10.37
C ALA A 43 2.00 8.74 -11.80
N ARG A 44 2.38 7.71 -12.57
CA ARG A 44 2.89 7.85 -13.94
C ARG A 44 1.80 7.89 -15.01
N PHE A 45 0.59 7.38 -14.72
CA PHE A 45 -0.52 7.27 -15.67
C PHE A 45 -1.69 8.23 -15.40
N GLY A 46 -1.59 9.06 -14.36
CA GLY A 46 -2.61 10.04 -13.98
C GLY A 46 -3.27 9.64 -12.66
N LEU A 47 -2.79 10.28 -11.58
CA LEU A 47 -3.09 10.05 -10.16
C LEU A 47 -4.59 9.96 -9.78
N PHE A 48 -5.51 10.31 -10.66
CA PHE A 48 -6.92 10.52 -10.33
C PHE A 48 -7.86 9.41 -10.78
N ILE A 49 -7.51 8.58 -11.77
CA ILE A 49 -8.53 7.73 -12.41
C ILE A 49 -8.78 6.41 -11.68
N ILE A 50 -7.77 5.84 -11.00
CA ILE A 50 -7.92 4.57 -10.29
C ILE A 50 -8.34 4.75 -8.82
N MET A 51 -7.83 5.77 -8.12
CA MET A 51 -8.11 5.95 -6.70
C MET A 51 -9.59 6.31 -6.43
N LEU A 52 -10.29 6.88 -7.42
CA LEU A 52 -11.73 7.13 -7.40
C LEU A 52 -12.59 5.87 -7.63
N ILE A 53 -12.05 4.83 -8.28
CA ILE A 53 -12.77 3.57 -8.56
C ILE A 53 -12.73 2.60 -7.36
N LEU A 54 -11.76 2.78 -6.46
CA LEU A 54 -11.52 1.91 -5.30
C LEU A 54 -12.08 2.46 -3.97
N MET A 55 -12.51 3.72 -3.90
CA MET A 55 -13.26 4.30 -2.77
C MET A 55 -14.77 4.12 -2.95
#